data_AF-A0A316I478-F1
#
_entry.id   AF-A0A316I478-F1
#
_cell.length_a   1.000
_cell.length_b   1.000
_cell.length_c   1.000
_cell.angle_alpha   90.00
_cell.angle_beta   90.00
_cell.angle_gamma   90.00
#
_symmetry.space_group_name_H-M   'P 1'
#
loop_
_entity.id
_entity.type
_entity.pdbx_description
1 polymer ?
#
loop_
_entity_poly.entity_id
_entity_poly.type
_entity_poly.pdbx_seq_one_letter_code
_entity_poly.pdbx_strand_id
1 'polypeptide(L)'
;MWTLDELLERVSAALTAEYSGAPNGRVRDVPDRRAVRWYATTGLVDRPSAMRGRTALYEKRHLLQLVAVKRLQSQGRTLAEVQAELAGATDTTLAAIARVPEGLLEPGEPPPAEAVRPRFWAEPVATPAPAPPAAPLNGVALGGGAVLLVPGVPSAADCADIAAAARPLLDLLAARGLLTNERESS
;
A
#
# COMPACT_ATOMS: atom_id res chain seq x y z
N MET A 1 20.60 10.43 -8.00
CA MET A 1 19.26 10.64 -8.57
C MET A 1 18.66 9.28 -8.89
N TRP A 2 17.38 9.08 -8.61
CA TRP A 2 16.69 7.79 -8.69
C TRP A 2 15.46 7.87 -9.58
N THR A 3 15.11 6.76 -10.20
CA THR A 3 13.79 6.57 -10.82
C THR A 3 12.69 6.43 -9.76
N LEU A 4 11.42 6.50 -10.18
CA LEU A 4 10.29 6.32 -9.26
C LEU A 4 10.33 4.98 -8.54
N ASP A 5 10.76 3.92 -9.22
CA ASP A 5 10.80 2.56 -8.65
C ASP A 5 11.92 2.42 -7.62
N GLU A 6 13.12 2.92 -7.95
CA GLU A 6 14.26 2.97 -7.06
C GLU A 6 14.01 3.84 -5.82
N LEU A 7 13.19 4.89 -5.96
CA LEU A 7 12.74 5.72 -4.85
C LEU A 7 11.79 4.94 -3.93
N LEU A 8 10.82 4.23 -4.48
CA LEU A 8 9.86 3.45 -3.71
C LEU A 8 10.51 2.28 -2.97
N GLU A 9 11.47 1.61 -3.59
CA GLU A 9 12.26 0.56 -2.95
C GLU A 9 13.01 1.10 -1.72
N ARG A 10 13.64 2.27 -1.84
CA ARG A 10 14.32 2.95 -0.72
C ARG A 10 13.36 3.40 0.37
N VAL A 11 12.18 3.90 0.01
CA VAL A 11 11.11 4.24 0.98
C VAL A 11 10.70 3.00 1.77
N SER A 12 10.49 1.87 1.09
CA SER A 12 10.14 0.60 1.73
C SER A 12 11.23 0.13 2.70
N ALA A 13 12.49 0.17 2.27
CA ALA A 13 13.64 -0.18 3.11
C ALA A 13 13.73 0.73 4.36
N ALA A 14 13.54 2.04 4.19
CA ALA A 14 13.58 3.01 5.30
C ALA A 14 12.45 2.82 6.31
N LEU A 15 11.24 2.46 5.85
CA LEU A 15 10.10 2.17 6.72
C LEU A 15 10.28 0.84 7.48
N THR A 16 10.99 -0.12 6.88
CA THR A 16 11.24 -1.44 7.49
C THR A 16 12.36 -1.39 8.54
N ALA A 17 13.38 -0.55 8.32
CA ALA A 17 14.59 -0.49 9.14
C ALA A 17 14.36 -0.03 10.60
N GLU A 18 13.29 0.73 10.89
CA GLU A 18 13.03 1.28 12.23
C GLU A 18 11.70 0.77 12.84
N TYR A 19 11.22 -0.40 12.39
CA TYR A 19 9.96 -0.96 12.86
C TYR A 19 10.09 -1.56 14.28
N SER A 20 9.85 -0.74 15.30
CA SER A 20 9.42 -1.20 16.63
C SER A 20 7.90 -1.40 16.60
N GLY A 21 7.48 -2.65 16.71
CA GLY A 21 6.10 -3.08 16.47
C GLY A 21 5.03 -2.39 17.33
N ALA A 22 3.94 -2.01 16.68
CA ALA A 22 2.61 -1.96 17.25
C ALA A 22 1.55 -2.31 16.17
N PRO A 23 0.48 -3.04 16.52
CA PRO A 23 -0.34 -3.79 15.58
C PRO A 23 -1.53 -2.96 15.08
N ASN A 24 -1.29 -2.00 14.19
CA ASN A 24 -2.38 -1.35 13.46
C ASN A 24 -2.35 -1.79 11.99
N GLY A 25 -2.92 -2.97 11.73
CA GLY A 25 -3.05 -3.60 10.41
C GLY A 25 -3.93 -2.86 9.39
N ARG A 26 -4.05 -1.53 9.49
CA ARG A 26 -4.80 -0.69 8.54
C ARG A 26 -3.97 0.39 7.82
N VAL A 27 -2.68 0.54 8.14
CA VAL A 27 -1.80 1.45 7.38
C VAL A 27 -0.62 0.67 6.84
N ARG A 28 -0.93 -0.35 6.06
CA ARG A 28 0.06 -1.08 5.27
C ARG A 28 -0.16 -0.69 3.82
N ASP A 29 0.52 0.37 3.40
CA ASP A 29 0.81 0.61 1.99
C ASP A 29 2.06 1.50 1.93
N VAL A 30 3.17 0.88 1.51
CA VAL A 30 4.24 1.63 0.83
C VAL A 30 3.56 2.47 -0.25
N PRO A 31 3.85 3.78 -0.38
CA PRO A 31 3.20 4.60 -1.40
C PRO A 31 3.29 3.91 -2.77
N ASP A 32 2.16 3.70 -3.44
CA ASP A 32 2.18 3.22 -4.81
C ASP A 32 2.53 4.38 -5.77
N ARG A 33 2.84 4.06 -7.03
CA ARG A 33 3.18 5.09 -8.03
C ARG A 33 2.06 6.14 -8.18
N ARG A 34 0.80 5.78 -7.95
CA ARG A 34 -0.36 6.67 -8.04
C ARG A 34 -0.36 7.68 -6.89
N ALA A 35 -0.11 7.23 -5.67
CA ALA A 35 0.01 8.07 -4.48
C ALA A 35 1.14 9.08 -4.63
N VAL A 36 2.32 8.67 -5.10
CA VAL A 36 3.44 9.59 -5.32
C VAL A 36 3.09 10.68 -6.34
N ARG A 37 2.45 10.32 -7.45
CA ARG A 37 1.99 11.30 -8.45
C ARG A 37 0.92 12.23 -7.89
N TRP A 38 0.01 11.71 -7.08
CA TRP A 38 -1.01 12.52 -6.43
C TRP A 38 -0.38 13.49 -5.41
N TYR A 39 0.56 13.03 -4.60
CA TYR A 39 1.32 13.86 -3.66
C TYR A 39 2.09 14.98 -4.36
N ALA A 40 2.75 14.67 -5.48
CA ALA A 40 3.40 15.67 -6.32
C ALA A 40 2.42 16.69 -6.91
N THR A 41 1.18 16.28 -7.20
CA THR A 41 0.13 17.18 -7.71
C THR A 41 -0.42 18.07 -6.61
N THR A 42 -0.61 17.54 -5.40
CA THR A 42 -1.10 18.27 -4.23
C THR A 42 -0.04 19.15 -3.56
N GLY A 43 1.22 19.11 -4.00
CA GLY A 43 2.33 19.87 -3.42
C GLY A 43 2.87 19.30 -2.11
N LEU A 44 2.51 18.07 -1.76
CA LEU A 44 3.01 17.39 -0.56
C LEU A 44 4.42 16.82 -0.75
N VAL A 45 4.75 16.48 -2.00
CA VAL A 45 6.08 16.04 -2.43
C VAL A 45 6.50 16.95 -3.57
N ASP A 46 7.78 17.26 -3.64
CA ASP A 46 8.31 18.11 -4.70
C ASP A 46 8.12 17.47 -6.07
N ARG A 47 8.08 18.31 -7.11
CA ARG A 47 8.10 17.82 -8.49
C ARG A 47 9.44 17.16 -8.77
N PRO A 48 9.49 16.13 -9.65
CA PRO A 48 10.73 15.44 -9.96
C PRO A 48 11.83 16.42 -10.37
N SER A 49 13.02 16.27 -9.77
CA SER A 49 14.15 17.18 -9.95
C SER A 49 14.62 17.27 -11.40
N ALA A 50 14.51 16.18 -12.16
CA ALA A 50 14.89 16.14 -13.57
C ALA A 50 14.07 15.12 -14.35
N MET A 51 14.11 15.25 -15.69
CA MET A 51 13.61 14.22 -16.60
C MET A 51 14.77 13.69 -17.44
N ARG A 52 14.94 12.36 -17.47
CA ARG A 52 15.81 11.66 -18.41
C ARG A 52 14.92 11.04 -19.49
N GLY A 53 14.71 11.78 -20.58
CA GLY A 53 13.76 11.40 -21.61
C GLY A 53 12.33 11.36 -21.06
N ARG A 54 11.71 10.18 -21.02
CA ARG A 54 10.36 9.97 -20.45
C ARG A 54 10.37 9.58 -18.97
N THR A 55 11.55 9.42 -18.37
CA THR A 55 11.70 8.95 -17.00
C THR A 55 11.92 10.12 -16.05
N ALA A 56 11.06 10.27 -15.05
CA ALA A 56 11.22 11.24 -13.98
C ALA A 56 12.32 10.78 -13.00
N LEU A 57 13.19 11.72 -12.63
CA LEU A 57 14.27 11.52 -11.68
C LEU A 57 13.97 12.26 -10.37
N TYR A 58 14.28 11.59 -9.27
CA TYR A 58 14.02 12.02 -7.91
C TYR A 58 15.33 12.06 -7.12
N GLU A 59 15.35 12.90 -6.09
CA GLU A 59 16.53 13.15 -5.25
C GLU A 59 16.27 12.79 -3.79
N LYS A 60 17.32 12.87 -2.97
CA LYS A 60 17.29 12.61 -1.52
C LYS A 60 16.11 13.28 -0.82
N ARG A 61 15.82 14.54 -1.17
CA ARG A 61 14.70 15.29 -0.59
C ARG A 61 13.34 14.60 -0.79
N HIS A 62 13.11 13.97 -1.94
CA HIS A 62 11.87 13.26 -2.24
C HIS A 62 11.71 12.00 -1.38
N LEU A 63 12.82 11.29 -1.13
CA LEU A 63 12.84 10.14 -0.22
C LEU A 63 12.47 10.58 1.20
N LEU A 64 13.06 11.68 1.68
CA LEU A 64 12.77 12.22 3.01
C LEU A 64 11.30 12.64 3.14
N GLN A 65 10.74 13.34 2.14
CA GLN A 65 9.34 13.75 2.13
C GLN A 65 8.40 12.54 2.20
N LEU A 66 8.59 11.52 1.35
CA LEU A 66 7.72 10.34 1.32
C LEU A 66 7.76 9.54 2.62
N VAL A 67 8.95 9.37 3.21
CA VAL A 67 9.10 8.67 4.49
C VAL A 67 8.51 9.50 5.63
N ALA A 68 8.73 10.82 5.65
CA ALA A 68 8.14 11.71 6.67
C ALA A 68 6.61 11.68 6.63
N VAL A 69 6.00 11.79 5.43
CA VAL A 69 4.55 11.68 5.24
C VAL A 69 4.03 10.37 5.84
N LYS A 70 4.64 9.24 5.49
CA LYS A 70 4.18 7.92 5.95
C LYS A 70 4.34 7.73 7.45
N ARG A 71 5.41 8.27 8.05
CA ARG A 71 5.61 8.22 9.50
C ARG A 71 4.56 9.05 10.24
N LEU A 72 4.27 10.27 9.79
CA LEU A 72 3.23 11.08 10.40
C LEU A 72 1.83 10.45 10.24
N GLN A 73 1.55 9.82 9.09
CA GLN A 73 0.33 9.03 8.90
C GLN A 73 0.24 7.84 9.85
N SER A 74 1.34 7.13 10.11
CA SER A 74 1.36 6.02 11.09
C SER A 74 1.12 6.47 12.54
N GLN A 75 1.38 7.74 12.85
CA GLN A 75 1.07 8.36 14.13
C GLN A 75 -0.40 8.80 14.24
N GLY A 76 -1.22 8.54 13.23
CA GLY A 76 -2.63 8.89 13.20
C GLY A 76 -2.91 10.33 12.75
N ARG A 77 -1.91 11.06 12.22
CA ARG A 77 -2.13 12.40 11.69
C ARG A 77 -2.90 12.35 10.38
N THR A 78 -3.84 13.28 10.23
CA THR A 78 -4.59 13.47 8.99
C THR A 78 -3.69 14.07 7.92
N LEU A 79 -4.05 13.87 6.65
CA LEU A 79 -3.23 14.38 5.54
C LEU A 79 -3.10 15.92 5.55
N ALA A 80 -4.12 16.63 6.02
CA ALA A 80 -4.09 18.09 6.13
C ALA A 80 -3.08 18.56 7.19
N GLU A 81 -2.98 17.86 8.31
CA GLU A 81 -1.98 18.13 9.35
C GLU A 81 -0.57 17.82 8.84
N VAL A 82 -0.40 16.70 8.12
CA VAL A 82 0.87 16.36 7.49
C VAL A 82 1.27 17.42 6.46
N GLN A 83 0.34 17.91 5.65
CA GLN A 83 0.59 19.00 4.71
C GLN A 83 1.04 20.28 5.42
N ALA A 84 0.37 20.66 6.51
CA ALA A 84 0.73 21.85 7.28
C ALA A 84 2.12 21.74 7.92
N GLU A 85 2.48 20.55 8.40
CA GLU A 85 3.77 20.29 9.05
C GLU A 85 4.93 20.21 8.05
N LEU A 86 4.69 19.69 6.85
CA LEU A 86 5.70 19.57 5.80
C LEU A 86 5.80 20.80 4.89
N ALA A 87 4.82 21.69 4.93
CA ALA A 87 4.83 22.94 4.15
C ALA A 87 6.03 23.81 4.55
N GLY A 88 6.98 23.97 3.63
CA GLY A 88 8.20 24.77 3.86
C GLY A 88 9.25 24.08 4.73
N ALA A 89 9.11 22.79 5.02
CA ALA A 89 10.11 22.04 5.80
C ALA A 89 11.46 21.97 5.05
N THR A 90 12.53 22.28 5.79
CA THR A 90 13.91 22.15 5.31
C THR A 90 14.33 20.68 5.29
N ASP A 91 15.38 20.36 4.53
CA ASP A 91 15.92 19.01 4.43
C ASP A 91 16.31 18.45 5.80
N THR A 92 16.80 19.29 6.71
CA THR A 92 17.16 18.93 8.08
C THR A 92 15.93 18.52 8.90
N THR A 93 14.83 19.28 8.82
CA THR A 93 13.57 18.96 9.49
C THR A 93 12.97 17.67 8.91
N LEU A 94 12.99 17.52 7.59
CA LEU A 94 12.53 16.31 6.92
C LEU A 94 13.36 15.09 7.33
N ALA A 95 14.68 15.21 7.43
CA ALA A 95 15.54 14.13 7.89
C ALA A 95 15.26 13.74 9.35
N ALA A 96 15.01 14.71 10.22
CA ALA A 96 14.67 14.47 11.62
C ALA A 96 13.34 13.71 11.79
N ILE A 97 12.32 14.05 10.99
CA ILE A 97 11.02 13.36 10.99
C ILE A 97 11.13 11.99 10.33
N ALA A 98 11.83 11.92 9.20
CA ALA A 98 11.95 10.71 8.40
C ALA A 98 12.88 9.65 9.01
N ARG A 99 13.80 10.06 9.90
CA ARG A 99 14.83 9.21 10.56
C ARG A 99 15.38 8.11 9.64
N VAL A 100 15.70 8.49 8.40
CA VAL A 100 16.19 7.53 7.41
C VAL A 100 17.65 7.21 7.74
N PRO A 101 18.03 5.92 7.85
CA PRO A 101 19.43 5.51 8.01
C PRO A 101 20.30 6.12 6.90
N GLU A 102 21.47 6.67 7.25
CA GLU A 102 22.33 7.36 6.28
C GLU A 102 22.72 6.49 5.08
N GLY A 103 22.86 5.17 5.25
CA GLY A 103 23.14 4.23 4.17
C GLY A 103 22.06 4.13 3.08
N LEU A 104 20.82 4.57 3.34
CA LEU A 104 19.75 4.65 2.34
C LEU A 104 19.67 6.03 1.65
N LEU A 105 20.37 7.02 2.21
CA LEU A 105 20.43 8.38 1.67
C LEU A 105 21.53 8.54 0.62
N GLU A 106 22.51 7.66 0.63
CA GLU A 106 23.57 7.62 -0.36
C GLU A 106 23.01 7.18 -1.73
N PRO A 107 23.37 7.88 -2.82
CA PRO A 107 23.14 7.37 -4.15
C PRO A 107 24.03 6.15 -4.33
N GLY A 108 23.51 4.96 -3.99
CA GLY A 108 24.16 3.70 -4.33
C GLY A 108 24.56 3.71 -5.81
N GLU A 109 25.78 3.27 -6.08
CA GLU A 109 26.40 3.14 -7.39
C GLU A 109 25.33 2.85 -8.46
N PRO A 110 25.23 3.67 -9.52
CA PRO A 110 24.25 3.39 -10.57
C PRO A 110 24.50 1.96 -11.07
N PRO A 111 23.49 1.08 -11.14
CA PRO A 111 23.66 -0.16 -11.89
C PRO A 111 24.19 0.23 -13.28
N PRO A 112 25.20 -0.48 -13.81
CA PRO A 112 25.82 -0.14 -15.08
C PRO A 112 24.73 0.09 -16.11
N ALA A 113 24.81 1.23 -16.80
CA ALA A 113 23.81 1.71 -17.75
C ALA A 113 23.32 0.54 -18.62
N GLU A 114 22.12 0.04 -18.31
CA GLU A 114 21.52 -1.04 -19.07
C GLU A 114 21.38 -0.52 -20.50
N ALA A 115 22.09 -1.18 -21.40
CA ALA A 115 22.13 -0.89 -22.82
C ALA A 115 20.72 -0.61 -23.33
N VAL A 116 20.62 0.37 -24.23
CA VAL A 116 19.41 0.69 -25.01
C VAL A 116 18.77 -0.62 -25.47
N ARG A 117 17.73 -1.06 -24.77
CA ARG A 117 17.00 -2.26 -25.16
C ARG A 117 16.34 -1.97 -26.51
N PRO A 118 16.55 -2.81 -27.53
CA PRO A 118 15.90 -2.63 -28.80
C PRO A 118 14.38 -2.73 -28.59
N ARG A 119 13.67 -1.92 -29.38
CA ARG A 119 12.22 -1.73 -29.45
C ARG A 119 11.38 -2.88 -28.87
N PHE A 120 10.98 -2.73 -27.61
CA PHE A 120 10.03 -3.57 -26.88
C PHE A 120 8.69 -3.82 -27.62
N TRP A 121 8.34 -2.98 -28.60
CA TRP A 121 7.16 -3.14 -29.44
C TRP A 121 7.31 -4.14 -30.59
N ALA A 122 8.50 -4.75 -30.76
CA ALA A 122 8.79 -5.67 -31.86
C ALA A 122 9.07 -7.12 -31.42
N GLU A 123 8.98 -7.43 -30.12
CA GLU A 123 9.06 -8.82 -29.63
C GLU A 123 7.66 -9.35 -29.28
N PRO A 124 7.30 -10.57 -29.70
CA PRO A 124 6.09 -11.21 -29.22
C PRO A 124 6.26 -11.45 -27.72
N VAL A 125 5.31 -10.95 -26.92
CA VAL A 125 5.24 -11.17 -25.47
C VAL A 125 5.53 -12.64 -25.16
N ALA A 126 6.63 -12.91 -24.47
CA ALA A 126 6.86 -14.21 -23.85
C ALA A 126 5.69 -14.47 -22.90
N THR A 127 4.94 -15.54 -23.16
CA THR A 127 3.80 -15.94 -22.35
C THR A 127 4.26 -16.06 -20.90
N PRO A 128 3.64 -15.36 -19.94
CA PRO A 128 4.00 -15.51 -18.54
C PRO A 128 3.87 -16.98 -18.13
N ALA A 129 4.88 -17.52 -17.45
CA ALA A 129 4.79 -18.83 -16.83
C ALA A 129 3.52 -18.87 -15.95
N PRO A 130 2.75 -19.95 -15.95
CA PRO A 130 1.48 -20.00 -15.23
C PRO A 130 1.75 -19.78 -13.74
N ALA A 131 1.30 -18.64 -13.22
CA ALA A 131 1.13 -18.46 -11.79
C ALA A 131 0.23 -19.60 -11.28
N PRO A 132 0.46 -20.14 -10.06
CA PRO A 132 -0.47 -21.08 -9.48
C PRO A 132 -1.87 -20.46 -9.52
N PRO A 133 -2.91 -21.18 -9.99
CA PRO A 133 -4.23 -20.60 -10.15
C PRO A 133 -4.72 -20.10 -8.79
N ALA A 134 -4.93 -18.79 -8.68
CA ALA A 134 -5.62 -18.21 -7.54
C ALA A 134 -7.04 -18.78 -7.53
N ALA A 135 -7.33 -19.67 -6.59
CA ALA A 135 -8.64 -20.28 -6.49
C ALA A 135 -9.68 -19.21 -6.10
N PRO A 136 -10.76 -19.03 -6.87
CA PRO A 136 -11.80 -18.07 -6.52
C PRO A 136 -12.48 -18.48 -5.21
N LEU A 137 -12.49 -17.57 -4.24
CA LEU A 137 -13.27 -17.70 -3.01
C LEU A 137 -14.63 -17.01 -3.22
N ASN A 138 -15.69 -17.68 -2.79
CA ASN A 138 -17.04 -17.13 -2.80
C ASN A 138 -17.53 -16.89 -1.37
N GLY A 139 -18.28 -15.80 -1.18
CA GLY A 139 -18.87 -15.44 0.10
C GLY A 139 -20.29 -15.96 0.25
N VAL A 140 -20.60 -16.59 1.38
CA VAL A 140 -21.95 -16.99 1.79
C VAL A 140 -22.37 -16.12 2.96
N ALA A 141 -23.45 -15.35 2.79
CA ALA A 141 -24.02 -14.55 3.86
C ALA A 141 -24.73 -15.45 4.88
N LEU A 142 -24.36 -15.34 6.16
CA LEU A 142 -24.94 -16.13 7.25
C LEU A 142 -26.00 -15.35 8.05
N GLY A 143 -26.14 -14.04 7.79
CA GLY A 143 -27.01 -13.13 8.54
C GLY A 143 -26.30 -12.44 9.71
N GLY A 144 -26.87 -11.34 10.20
CA GLY A 144 -26.27 -10.54 11.28
C GLY A 144 -24.92 -9.90 10.90
N GLY A 145 -24.67 -9.68 9.60
CA GLY A 145 -23.39 -9.17 9.08
C GLY A 145 -22.26 -10.21 8.96
N ALA A 146 -22.50 -11.48 9.30
CA ALA A 146 -21.48 -12.53 9.16
C ALA A 146 -21.41 -13.11 7.73
N VAL A 147 -20.18 -13.32 7.24
CA VAL A 147 -19.90 -13.89 5.92
C VAL A 147 -18.90 -15.04 6.04
N LEU A 148 -19.21 -16.19 5.44
CA LEU A 148 -18.31 -17.34 5.31
C LEU A 148 -17.64 -17.34 3.93
N LEU A 149 -16.32 -17.51 3.88
CA LEU A 149 -15.57 -17.65 2.62
C LEU A 149 -15.32 -19.13 2.32
N VAL A 150 -15.75 -19.59 1.15
CA VAL A 150 -15.56 -20.98 0.69
C VAL A 150 -14.90 -21.01 -0.69
N PRO A 151 -14.02 -21.99 -0.97
CA PRO A 151 -13.52 -22.20 -2.33
C PRO A 151 -14.63 -22.77 -3.22
N GLY A 152 -14.76 -22.24 -4.45
CA GLY A 152 -15.77 -22.71 -5.41
C GLY A 152 -17.17 -22.09 -5.19
N VAL A 153 -18.12 -22.41 -6.08
CA VAL A 153 -19.45 -21.77 -6.14
C VAL A 153 -20.47 -22.64 -5.40
N PRO A 154 -20.87 -22.30 -4.16
CA PRO A 154 -21.88 -23.06 -3.43
C PRO A 154 -23.25 -22.91 -4.12
N SER A 155 -24.01 -24.00 -4.18
CA SER A 155 -25.39 -23.97 -4.67
C SER A 155 -26.33 -23.33 -3.64
N ALA A 156 -27.56 -23.02 -4.05
CA ALA A 156 -28.58 -22.51 -3.13
C ALA A 156 -28.89 -23.50 -1.99
N ALA A 157 -28.82 -24.82 -2.25
CA ALA A 157 -28.99 -25.84 -1.23
C ALA A 157 -27.82 -25.84 -0.24
N ASP A 158 -26.58 -25.75 -0.75
CA ASP A 158 -25.38 -25.67 0.10
C ASP A 158 -25.43 -24.42 1.00
N CYS A 159 -25.86 -23.28 0.47
CA CYS A 159 -26.03 -22.05 1.25
C CYS A 159 -27.06 -22.23 2.38
N ALA A 160 -28.15 -22.95 2.13
CA ALA A 160 -29.18 -23.22 3.14
C ALA A 160 -28.66 -24.17 4.24
N ASP A 161 -27.94 -25.21 3.87
CA ASP A 161 -27.33 -26.16 4.81
C ASP A 161 -26.23 -25.51 5.64
N ILE A 162 -25.39 -24.68 5.02
CA ILE A 162 -24.36 -23.86 5.67
C ILE A 162 -25.01 -22.91 6.69
N ALA A 163 -26.08 -22.21 6.31
CA ALA A 163 -26.80 -21.32 7.21
C ALA A 163 -27.42 -22.08 8.40
N ALA A 164 -27.98 -23.28 8.16
CA ALA A 164 -28.52 -24.12 9.22
C ALA A 164 -27.42 -24.61 10.18
N ALA A 165 -26.27 -25.03 9.65
CA ALA A 165 -25.12 -25.47 10.45
C ALA A 165 -24.45 -24.33 11.24
N ALA A 166 -24.48 -23.12 10.71
CA ALA A 166 -23.91 -21.93 11.37
C ALA A 166 -24.73 -21.41 12.56
N ARG A 167 -25.99 -21.86 12.75
CA ARG A 167 -26.89 -21.36 13.81
C ARG A 167 -26.26 -21.29 15.21
N PRO A 168 -25.65 -22.36 15.77
CA PRO A 168 -25.08 -22.29 17.11
C PRO A 168 -23.93 -21.28 17.23
N LEU A 169 -23.17 -21.10 16.15
CA LEU A 169 -22.10 -20.10 16.08
C LEU A 169 -22.67 -18.68 16.04
N LEU A 170 -23.71 -18.45 15.23
CA LEU A 170 -24.38 -17.16 15.16
C LEU A 170 -25.04 -16.79 16.49
N ASP A 171 -25.65 -17.75 17.19
CA ASP A 171 -26.23 -17.55 18.52
C ASP A 171 -25.17 -17.11 19.54
N LEU A 172 -23.99 -17.74 19.50
CA LEU A 172 -22.86 -17.36 20.35
C LEU A 172 -22.37 -15.94 20.02
N LEU A 173 -22.19 -15.62 18.74
CA LEU A 173 -21.73 -14.29 18.32
C LEU A 173 -22.76 -13.20 18.68
N ALA A 174 -24.05 -13.48 18.53
CA ALA A 174 -25.13 -12.61 18.96
C ALA A 174 -25.12 -12.40 20.48
N ALA A 175 -24.98 -13.48 21.27
CA ALA A 175 -24.88 -13.39 22.73
C ALA A 175 -23.66 -12.57 23.21
N ARG A 176 -22.63 -12.43 22.36
CA ARG A 176 -21.45 -11.60 22.60
C ARG A 176 -21.54 -10.18 22.03
N GLY A 177 -22.65 -9.84 21.36
CA GLY A 177 -22.85 -8.54 20.73
C GLY A 177 -21.93 -8.30 19.52
N LEU A 178 -21.49 -9.36 18.85
CA LEU A 178 -20.53 -9.31 17.74
C LEU A 178 -21.17 -9.32 16.35
N LEU A 179 -22.51 -9.34 16.28
CA LEU A 179 -23.28 -9.29 15.03
C LEU A 179 -23.97 -7.94 14.86
N THR A 180 -24.06 -7.46 13.62
CA THR A 180 -24.74 -6.22 13.26
C THR A 180 -26.22 -6.53 13.01
N ASN A 181 -27.13 -5.90 13.74
CA ASN A 181 -28.57 -6.03 13.50
C ASN A 181 -28.93 -5.31 12.19
N GLU A 182 -29.10 -6.05 11.09
CA GLU A 182 -29.61 -5.51 9.82
C GLU A 182 -31.13 -5.24 9.86
N ARG A 183 -31.61 -4.55 10.90
CA ARG A 183 -32.99 -4.06 11.04
C ARG A 183 -33.11 -2.53 11.12
N GLU A 184 -32.04 -1.80 10.85
CA GLU A 184 -32.05 -0.33 10.75
C GLU A 184 -31.54 0.09 9.38
N SER A 185 -32.32 -0.17 8.33
CA SER A 185 -32.21 0.49 7.02
C SER A 185 -33.51 0.26 6.25
N SER A 186 -34.57 0.95 6.66
CA SER A 186 -35.71 1.23 5.79
C SER A 186 -36.30 2.59 6.12
#